data_AF-A0A965QLZ0-F1
#
_entry.id   AF-A0A965QLZ0-F1
#
_cell.length_a   1.000
_cell.length_b   1.000
_cell.length_c   1.000
_cell.angle_alpha   90.00
_cell.angle_beta   90.00
_cell.angle_gamma   90.00
#
_symmetry.space_group_name_H-M   'P 1'
#
loop_
_entity.id
_entity.type
_entity.pdbx_description
1 polymer ?
#
loop_
_entity_poly.entity_id
_entity_poly.type
_entity_poly.pdbx_seq_one_letter_code
_entity_poly.pdbx_strand_id
1 'polypeptide(L)'
;VPGEDSNVALLPGQGFNPVDSTIKGNCVSLGKFATQSGNATGQTAEYRLLEITSEQGLRESLNVSAAASFTGAVGRANARASFAQSVNKNNQSRYLLVHVRVANQLEIASSFTFTDSAQRLLRSGDSTAFMRQCGFEFVYGRRTGGEFFAVFEFTFTSSDEDRAFSAAVSGSGISWKGSGNVNSELSKFGRFASTQVKMYKVGGTSGLPDVNSIADFAGKFDTLVANAHQGAITLELLTKGYEGTEPLDLRPNAELLVRQRYVMEQLALNRDVTRENLNTVRLVKANATRYVPFDAQALDLTESKLNTHLNLINDAAVECFADVLNGCRLPEAALPSVSIPSRRSEPICRDTQVPVCVVPDGNDGCLAFEFETNQVCQ
;
A
#
# COMPACT_ATOMS: atom_id res chain seq x y z
N VAL A 1 -2.87 -5.55 -19.20
CA VAL A 1 -2.28 -5.31 -20.54
C VAL A 1 -0.98 -6.09 -20.62
N PRO A 2 -0.78 -6.96 -21.63
CA PRO A 2 0.54 -7.46 -21.98
C PRO A 2 1.29 -6.33 -22.69
N GLY A 3 2.40 -5.92 -22.12
CA GLY A 3 3.19 -4.79 -22.63
C GLY A 3 4.36 -4.54 -21.68
N GLU A 4 5.35 -5.42 -21.76
CA GLU A 4 6.78 -5.07 -21.71
C GLU A 4 7.18 -3.82 -20.90
N ASP A 5 6.90 -3.81 -19.59
CA ASP A 5 7.65 -2.95 -18.69
C ASP A 5 9.04 -3.57 -18.56
N SER A 6 9.99 -2.98 -19.27
CA SER A 6 11.42 -3.11 -19.01
C SER A 6 11.65 -2.85 -17.51
N ASN A 7 11.56 -3.91 -16.71
CA ASN A 7 12.01 -3.95 -15.34
C ASN A 7 13.54 -3.84 -15.42
N VAL A 8 14.04 -2.63 -15.65
CA VAL A 8 15.46 -2.31 -15.50
C VAL A 8 15.72 -2.53 -14.02
N ALA A 9 16.19 -3.74 -13.70
CA ALA A 9 16.59 -4.09 -12.36
C ALA A 9 17.73 -3.14 -12.02
N LEU A 10 17.49 -2.23 -11.07
CA LEU A 10 18.52 -1.32 -10.60
C LEU A 10 19.70 -2.17 -10.10
N LEU A 11 20.82 -2.01 -10.79
CA LEU A 11 22.03 -2.78 -10.58
C LEU A 11 22.92 -2.05 -9.57
N PRO A 12 23.59 -2.79 -8.68
CA PRO A 12 24.59 -2.17 -7.83
C PRO A 12 25.67 -1.44 -8.66
N GLY A 13 26.05 -0.25 -8.20
CA GLY A 13 26.98 0.67 -8.86
C GLY A 13 26.30 1.75 -9.71
N GLN A 14 25.02 1.56 -10.06
CA GLN A 14 24.24 2.60 -10.73
C GLN A 14 23.94 3.77 -9.79
N GLY A 15 23.99 4.96 -10.37
CA GLY A 15 23.50 6.18 -9.77
C GLY A 15 21.99 6.14 -9.58
N PHE A 16 21.50 6.90 -8.62
CA PHE A 16 20.12 6.93 -8.20
C PHE A 16 19.73 8.34 -7.76
N ASN A 17 18.55 8.77 -8.17
CA ASN A 17 17.93 9.96 -7.61
C ASN A 17 16.83 9.51 -6.63
N PRO A 18 17.01 9.74 -5.31
CA PRO A 18 16.06 9.25 -4.30
C PRO A 18 14.71 9.96 -4.35
N VAL A 19 14.58 11.06 -5.09
CA VAL A 19 13.30 11.78 -5.13
C VAL A 19 12.38 11.24 -6.20
N ASP A 20 12.77 11.28 -7.47
CA ASP A 20 11.96 10.71 -8.56
C ASP A 20 12.13 9.18 -8.68
N SER A 21 12.98 8.60 -7.81
CA SER A 21 13.41 7.19 -7.85
C SER A 21 14.13 6.80 -9.15
N THR A 22 14.59 7.75 -9.96
CA THR A 22 15.16 7.45 -11.28
C THR A 22 16.55 6.80 -11.19
N ILE A 23 16.72 5.77 -12.01
CA ILE A 23 18.01 5.10 -12.22
C ILE A 23 18.85 5.97 -13.15
N LYS A 24 20.11 6.16 -12.80
CA LYS A 24 21.09 6.94 -13.57
C LYS A 24 22.20 6.04 -14.11
N GLY A 25 23.24 6.64 -14.66
CA GLY A 25 24.38 5.92 -15.22
C GLY A 25 25.15 5.12 -14.18
N ASN A 26 26.01 4.20 -14.65
CA ASN A 26 26.94 3.49 -13.78
C ASN A 26 28.10 4.40 -13.38
N CYS A 27 28.07 4.90 -12.15
CA CYS A 27 29.01 5.91 -11.68
C CYS A 27 30.05 5.38 -10.72
N VAL A 28 29.80 4.21 -10.13
CA VAL A 28 30.79 3.55 -9.26
C VAL A 28 30.97 2.09 -9.63
N SER A 29 32.21 1.64 -9.59
CA SER A 29 32.57 0.23 -9.55
C SER A 29 32.58 -0.22 -8.10
N LEU A 30 31.81 -1.26 -7.79
CA LEU A 30 31.73 -1.79 -6.43
C LEU A 30 32.75 -2.91 -6.22
N GLY A 31 33.27 -2.98 -4.99
CA GLY A 31 34.07 -4.11 -4.52
C GLY A 31 33.22 -5.37 -4.30
N LYS A 32 33.77 -6.33 -3.54
CA LYS A 32 33.04 -7.55 -3.20
C LYS A 32 31.85 -7.23 -2.31
N PHE A 33 30.74 -7.93 -2.55
CA PHE A 33 29.62 -7.93 -1.63
C PHE A 33 29.92 -8.86 -0.46
N ALA A 34 29.62 -8.40 0.74
CA ALA A 34 29.65 -9.19 1.95
C ALA A 34 28.28 -9.14 2.62
N THR A 35 27.90 -10.22 3.31
CA THR A 35 26.76 -10.20 4.22
C THR A 35 27.24 -9.80 5.61
N GLN A 36 26.37 -9.19 6.42
CA GLN A 36 26.71 -8.79 7.80
C GLN A 36 27.18 -9.95 8.69
N SER A 37 26.86 -11.20 8.32
CA SER A 37 27.18 -12.39 9.11
C SER A 37 28.40 -13.18 8.61
N GLY A 38 29.12 -12.67 7.59
CA GLY A 38 30.36 -13.31 7.12
C GLY A 38 30.20 -14.71 6.52
N ASN A 39 29.07 -14.96 5.82
CA ASN A 39 28.66 -16.17 5.05
C ASN A 39 27.47 -16.97 5.60
N ALA A 40 26.82 -16.59 6.70
CA ALA A 40 25.61 -17.29 7.12
C ALA A 40 24.44 -17.02 6.17
N THR A 41 23.62 -18.03 5.88
CA THR A 41 22.40 -17.90 5.05
C THR A 41 21.18 -17.71 5.94
N GLY A 42 21.06 -16.52 6.53
CA GLY A 42 19.87 -16.16 7.31
C GLY A 42 18.73 -15.66 6.44
N GLN A 43 17.51 -15.99 6.82
CA GLN A 43 16.28 -15.44 6.25
C GLN A 43 15.37 -15.00 7.39
N THR A 44 14.71 -13.87 7.20
CA THR A 44 13.68 -13.36 8.11
C THR A 44 12.34 -13.40 7.38
N ALA A 45 11.34 -14.05 7.98
CA ALA A 45 9.96 -14.01 7.53
C ALA A 45 9.12 -13.20 8.51
N GLU A 46 8.43 -12.20 7.99
CA GLU A 46 7.53 -11.32 8.72
C GLU A 46 6.12 -11.48 8.16
N TYR A 47 5.16 -11.67 9.06
CA TYR A 47 3.75 -11.85 8.74
C TYR A 47 2.96 -10.74 9.42
N ARG A 48 2.17 -10.00 8.65
CA ARG A 48 1.30 -8.95 9.16
C ARG A 48 -0.11 -9.17 8.63
N LEU A 49 -1.07 -9.09 9.53
CA LEU A 49 -2.43 -8.70 9.17
C LEU A 49 -2.55 -7.24 9.54
N LEU A 50 -3.28 -6.41 8.80
CA LEU A 50 -3.48 -5.00 9.15
C LEU A 50 -4.88 -4.61 8.71
N GLU A 51 -5.63 -3.93 9.57
CA GLU A 51 -6.81 -3.19 9.12
C GLU A 51 -6.34 -1.88 8.49
N ILE A 52 -6.77 -1.64 7.26
CA ILE A 52 -6.37 -0.48 6.49
C ILE A 52 -7.54 0.51 6.47
N THR A 53 -7.40 1.60 7.22
CA THR A 53 -8.49 2.58 7.47
C THR A 53 -8.42 3.82 6.58
N SER A 54 -7.28 4.16 5.99
CA SER A 54 -7.11 5.25 5.00
C SER A 54 -6.35 4.81 3.74
N GLU A 55 -6.41 5.58 2.65
CA GLU A 55 -5.57 5.35 1.44
C GLU A 55 -4.07 5.50 1.78
N GLN A 56 -3.74 6.49 2.62
CA GLN A 56 -2.40 6.68 3.18
C GLN A 56 -1.93 5.41 3.91
N GLY A 57 -2.76 4.83 4.78
CA GLY A 57 -2.41 3.63 5.53
C GLY A 57 -2.13 2.44 4.62
N LEU A 58 -2.82 2.33 3.48
CA LEU A 58 -2.52 1.32 2.46
C LEU A 58 -1.15 1.58 1.84
N ARG A 59 -0.92 2.81 1.36
CA ARG A 59 0.34 3.22 0.72
C ARG A 59 1.55 2.97 1.64
N GLU A 60 1.44 3.36 2.90
CA GLU A 60 2.47 3.16 3.93
C GLU A 60 2.69 1.67 4.22
N SER A 61 1.62 0.88 4.34
CA SER A 61 1.72 -0.56 4.58
C SER A 61 2.39 -1.31 3.43
N LEU A 62 2.25 -0.80 2.21
CA LEU A 62 2.93 -1.32 1.01
C LEU A 62 4.33 -0.74 0.81
N ASN A 63 4.83 0.09 1.74
CA ASN A 63 6.11 0.80 1.65
C ASN A 63 6.27 1.55 0.31
N VAL A 64 5.22 2.24 -0.11
CA VAL A 64 5.21 3.07 -1.31
C VAL A 64 5.47 4.53 -0.89
N SER A 65 6.60 5.09 -1.33
CA SER A 65 6.90 6.50 -1.06
C SER A 65 5.90 7.41 -1.79
N ALA A 66 5.70 8.61 -1.26
CA ALA A 66 4.89 9.62 -1.92
C ALA A 66 5.33 9.85 -3.37
N ALA A 67 6.63 10.01 -3.62
CA ALA A 67 7.11 10.23 -4.97
C ALA A 67 6.87 9.03 -5.91
N ALA A 68 7.13 7.79 -5.45
CA ALA A 68 6.88 6.59 -6.23
C ALA A 68 5.39 6.43 -6.58
N SER A 69 4.50 6.94 -5.71
CA SER A 69 3.06 6.90 -5.96
C SER A 69 2.60 7.82 -7.09
N PHE A 70 3.38 8.84 -7.46
CA PHE A 70 3.08 9.77 -8.55
C PHE A 70 3.72 9.37 -9.88
N THR A 71 4.99 8.98 -9.86
CA THR A 71 5.74 8.83 -11.12
C THR A 71 5.48 7.52 -11.83
N GLY A 72 5.08 6.45 -11.13
CA GLY A 72 4.88 5.13 -11.74
C GLY A 72 6.08 4.62 -12.54
N ALA A 73 7.26 5.24 -12.44
CA ALA A 73 8.26 5.17 -13.53
C ALA A 73 9.43 4.23 -13.26
N VAL A 74 9.55 3.61 -12.08
CA VAL A 74 10.76 2.85 -11.74
C VAL A 74 10.48 1.50 -11.09
N GLY A 75 10.60 0.45 -11.91
CA GLY A 75 10.70 -0.95 -11.49
C GLY A 75 9.60 -1.41 -10.52
N ARG A 76 10.00 -2.14 -9.48
CA ARG A 76 9.06 -2.79 -8.52
C ARG A 76 8.31 -1.80 -7.62
N ALA A 77 8.84 -0.60 -7.44
CA ALA A 77 8.11 0.47 -6.75
C ALA A 77 6.84 0.83 -7.54
N ASN A 78 6.89 0.82 -8.89
CA ASN A 78 5.71 1.00 -9.73
C ASN A 78 4.68 -0.11 -9.49
N ALA A 79 5.11 -1.37 -9.40
CA ALA A 79 4.18 -2.48 -9.21
C ALA A 79 3.47 -2.42 -7.83
N ARG A 80 4.17 -2.06 -6.74
CA ARG A 80 3.52 -1.81 -5.43
C ARG A 80 2.60 -0.60 -5.47
N ALA A 81 3.03 0.49 -6.09
CA ALA A 81 2.22 1.71 -6.23
C ALA A 81 0.95 1.43 -7.05
N SER A 82 1.10 0.77 -8.19
CA SER A 82 0.00 0.32 -9.06
C SER A 82 -0.96 -0.60 -8.32
N PHE A 83 -0.44 -1.53 -7.51
CA PHE A 83 -1.27 -2.37 -6.65
C PHE A 83 -2.04 -1.54 -5.63
N ALA A 84 -1.38 -0.62 -4.92
CA ALA A 84 -2.03 0.30 -3.98
C ALA A 84 -3.17 1.09 -4.67
N GLN A 85 -2.86 1.69 -5.83
CA GLN A 85 -3.81 2.46 -6.62
C GLN A 85 -4.95 1.61 -7.20
N SER A 86 -4.73 0.31 -7.40
CA SER A 86 -5.76 -0.61 -7.87
C SER A 86 -6.80 -0.93 -6.81
N VAL A 87 -6.46 -0.77 -5.52
CA VAL A 87 -7.41 -0.87 -4.41
C VAL A 87 -8.24 0.42 -4.41
N ASN A 88 -9.53 0.32 -4.73
CA ASN A 88 -10.41 1.48 -4.85
C ASN A 88 -10.97 1.84 -3.48
N LYS A 89 -10.10 2.33 -2.58
CA LYS A 89 -10.49 2.49 -1.19
C LYS A 89 -11.57 3.57 -1.03
N ASN A 90 -12.53 3.31 -0.15
CA ASN A 90 -13.61 4.22 0.20
C ASN A 90 -13.89 4.13 1.72
N ASN A 91 -14.48 5.17 2.31
CA ASN A 91 -14.72 5.26 3.77
C ASN A 91 -15.86 4.35 4.24
N GLN A 92 -16.54 3.71 3.29
CA GLN A 92 -17.76 2.93 3.49
C GLN A 92 -17.48 1.42 3.54
N SER A 93 -16.25 1.01 3.25
CA SER A 93 -15.77 -0.37 3.27
C SER A 93 -14.61 -0.50 4.26
N ARG A 94 -14.40 -1.70 4.79
CA ARG A 94 -13.20 -2.01 5.57
C ARG A 94 -12.26 -2.86 4.74
N TYR A 95 -10.97 -2.68 4.99
CA TYR A 95 -9.92 -3.33 4.24
C TYR A 95 -9.03 -4.09 5.19
N LEU A 96 -8.79 -5.36 4.90
CA LEU A 96 -7.87 -6.19 5.66
C LEU A 96 -6.71 -6.57 4.75
N LEU A 97 -5.50 -6.18 5.13
CA LEU A 97 -4.28 -6.49 4.40
C LEU A 97 -3.57 -7.66 5.08
N VAL A 98 -3.37 -8.75 4.34
CA VAL A 98 -2.37 -9.77 4.63
C VAL A 98 -1.08 -9.37 3.92
N HIS A 99 0.00 -9.23 4.66
CA HIS A 99 1.33 -8.93 4.15
C HIS A 99 2.31 -9.97 4.69
N VAL A 100 2.95 -10.71 3.78
CA VAL A 100 4.06 -11.60 4.12
C VAL A 100 5.31 -11.08 3.43
N ARG A 101 6.35 -10.86 4.23
CA ARG A 101 7.64 -10.38 3.76
C ARG A 101 8.72 -11.34 4.16
N VAL A 102 9.42 -11.85 3.17
CA VAL A 102 10.53 -12.79 3.36
C VAL A 102 11.77 -12.11 2.86
N ALA A 103 12.69 -11.76 3.76
CA ALA A 103 13.93 -11.06 3.41
C ALA A 103 15.13 -11.96 3.71
N ASN A 104 15.99 -12.13 2.71
CA ASN A 104 17.30 -12.74 2.87
C ASN A 104 18.27 -11.75 3.53
N GLN A 105 19.50 -12.19 3.79
CA GLN A 105 20.52 -11.30 4.32
C GLN A 105 20.79 -10.11 3.38
N LEU A 106 21.09 -8.98 4.03
CA LEU A 106 21.55 -7.78 3.36
C LEU A 106 22.97 -7.99 2.84
N GLU A 107 23.16 -7.78 1.53
CA GLU A 107 24.45 -7.77 0.85
C GLU A 107 24.92 -6.32 0.67
N ILE A 108 26.12 -6.00 1.14
CA ILE A 108 26.70 -4.65 1.06
C ILE A 108 28.08 -4.74 0.40
N ALA A 109 28.38 -3.83 -0.53
CA ALA A 109 29.71 -3.70 -1.10
C ALA A 109 30.70 -3.16 -0.06
N SER A 110 31.86 -3.82 0.08
CA SER A 110 32.90 -3.43 1.04
C SER A 110 33.61 -2.12 0.70
N SER A 111 33.60 -1.74 -0.57
CA SER A 111 34.28 -0.57 -1.12
C SER A 111 33.65 -0.15 -2.44
N PHE A 112 33.94 1.06 -2.88
CA PHE A 112 33.57 1.54 -4.21
C PHE A 112 34.66 2.45 -4.77
N THR A 113 34.75 2.54 -6.09
CA THR A 113 35.59 3.49 -6.82
C THR A 113 34.77 4.15 -7.92
N PHE A 114 35.00 5.43 -8.18
CA PHE A 114 34.32 6.10 -9.29
C PHE A 114 34.80 5.58 -10.64
N THR A 115 33.87 5.41 -11.58
CA THR A 115 34.22 5.14 -12.98
C THR A 115 34.96 6.32 -13.60
N ASP A 116 35.76 6.09 -14.64
CA ASP A 116 36.53 7.15 -15.30
C ASP A 116 35.65 8.31 -15.78
N SER A 117 34.45 8.00 -16.28
CA SER A 117 33.48 9.02 -16.70
C SER A 117 33.00 9.88 -15.53
N ALA A 118 32.69 9.27 -14.39
CA ALA A 118 32.26 9.98 -13.19
C ALA A 118 33.42 10.83 -12.63
N GLN A 119 34.64 10.28 -12.58
CA GLN A 119 35.83 11.02 -12.15
C GLN A 119 36.11 12.25 -13.01
N ARG A 120 35.92 12.17 -14.33
CA ARG A 120 36.09 13.33 -15.23
C ARG A 120 35.14 14.47 -14.86
N LEU A 121 33.87 14.15 -14.58
CA LEU A 121 32.87 15.14 -14.17
C LEU A 121 33.16 15.71 -12.78
N LEU A 122 33.63 14.88 -11.85
CA LEU A 122 34.05 15.36 -10.53
C LEU A 122 35.23 16.34 -10.63
N ARG A 123 36.23 16.01 -11.46
CA ARG A 123 37.42 16.86 -11.67
C ARG A 123 37.14 18.15 -12.42
N SER A 124 36.11 18.19 -13.28
CA SER A 124 35.72 19.41 -13.97
C SER A 124 34.98 20.40 -13.07
N GLY A 125 34.54 19.98 -11.88
CA GLY A 125 33.71 20.80 -10.99
C GLY A 125 32.28 21.01 -11.50
N ASP A 126 31.87 20.31 -12.57
CA ASP A 126 30.52 20.42 -13.12
C ASP A 126 29.55 19.51 -12.35
N SER A 127 29.13 20.01 -11.19
CA SER A 127 28.19 19.33 -10.31
C SER A 127 26.87 19.00 -11.01
N THR A 128 26.41 19.85 -11.93
CA THR A 128 25.14 19.67 -12.64
C THR A 128 25.22 18.50 -13.62
N ALA A 129 26.29 18.43 -14.41
CA ALA A 129 26.51 17.30 -15.32
C ALA A 129 26.72 16.00 -14.54
N PHE A 130 27.45 16.03 -13.42
CA PHE A 130 27.60 14.88 -12.53
C PHE A 130 26.24 14.40 -12.03
N MET A 131 25.41 15.27 -11.47
CA MET A 131 24.09 14.90 -10.93
C MET A 131 23.15 14.38 -12.02
N ARG A 132 23.21 14.94 -13.22
CA ARG A 132 22.45 14.44 -14.37
C ARG A 132 22.86 13.01 -14.73
N GLN A 133 24.15 12.72 -14.72
CA GLN A 133 24.69 11.40 -15.08
C GLN A 133 24.59 10.37 -13.95
N CYS A 134 24.81 10.77 -12.71
CA CYS A 134 25.04 9.90 -11.56
C CYS A 134 23.97 9.99 -10.48
N GLY A 135 23.05 10.94 -10.58
CA GLY A 135 22.07 11.20 -9.53
C GLY A 135 22.74 11.71 -8.25
N PHE A 136 22.01 11.64 -7.15
CA PHE A 136 22.46 12.14 -5.84
C PHE A 136 23.04 11.03 -4.96
N GLU A 137 22.69 9.78 -5.25
CA GLU A 137 23.15 8.61 -4.54
C GLU A 137 23.59 7.54 -5.53
N PHE A 138 24.21 6.48 -5.05
CA PHE A 138 24.46 5.26 -5.82
C PHE A 138 24.08 4.03 -5.02
N VAL A 139 23.71 2.97 -5.71
CA VAL A 139 23.35 1.70 -5.09
C VAL A 139 24.61 0.96 -4.70
N TYR A 140 24.79 0.70 -3.40
CA TYR A 140 25.96 0.01 -2.86
C TYR A 140 25.59 -1.29 -2.12
N GLY A 141 24.31 -1.49 -1.83
CA GLY A 141 23.82 -2.68 -1.16
C GLY A 141 22.47 -3.12 -1.72
N ARG A 142 22.10 -4.37 -1.45
CA ARG A 142 20.81 -4.92 -1.83
C ARG A 142 20.36 -5.99 -0.84
N ARG A 143 19.05 -6.13 -0.71
CA ARG A 143 18.42 -7.22 0.04
C ARG A 143 17.50 -7.97 -0.90
N THR A 144 17.69 -9.28 -1.01
CA THR A 144 16.84 -10.16 -1.82
C THR A 144 15.75 -10.82 -0.96
N GLY A 145 14.74 -11.40 -1.60
CA GLY A 145 13.64 -12.06 -0.90
C GLY A 145 12.37 -12.15 -1.75
N GLY A 146 11.22 -12.19 -1.09
CA GLY A 146 9.91 -12.11 -1.72
C GLY A 146 8.90 -11.40 -0.83
N GLU A 147 7.85 -10.88 -1.44
CA GLU A 147 6.70 -10.31 -0.74
C GLU A 147 5.39 -10.80 -1.35
N PHE A 148 4.41 -10.99 -0.48
CA PHE A 148 3.04 -11.31 -0.84
C PHE A 148 2.10 -10.38 -0.10
N PHE A 149 1.14 -9.83 -0.82
CA PHE A 149 0.09 -8.96 -0.33
C PHE A 149 -1.26 -9.51 -0.79
N ALA A 150 -2.23 -9.57 0.12
CA ALA A 150 -3.63 -9.80 -0.21
C ALA A 150 -4.49 -8.80 0.54
N VAL A 151 -5.25 -7.99 -0.21
CA VAL A 151 -6.19 -7.01 0.35
C VAL A 151 -7.59 -7.56 0.16
N PHE A 152 -8.28 -7.77 1.27
CA PHE A 152 -9.69 -8.11 1.32
C PHE A 152 -10.50 -6.84 1.52
N GLU A 153 -11.48 -6.61 0.66
CA GLU A 153 -12.48 -5.56 0.79
C GLU A 153 -13.77 -6.15 1.36
N PHE A 154 -14.25 -5.56 2.45
CA PHE A 154 -15.51 -5.91 3.10
C PHE A 154 -16.47 -4.73 3.01
N THR A 155 -17.65 -4.99 2.46
CA THR A 155 -18.73 -4.01 2.39
C THR A 155 -19.85 -4.47 3.30
N PHE A 156 -20.09 -3.74 4.39
CA PHE A 156 -21.14 -4.06 5.36
C PHE A 156 -22.46 -3.42 4.97
N THR A 157 -23.56 -4.14 5.16
CA THR A 157 -24.92 -3.60 4.96
C THR A 157 -25.42 -2.91 6.23
N SER A 158 -24.96 -3.36 7.40
CA SER A 158 -25.37 -2.79 8.70
C SER A 158 -24.20 -2.25 9.54
N SER A 159 -24.52 -1.33 10.45
CA SER A 159 -23.56 -0.79 11.42
C SER A 159 -23.12 -1.83 12.46
N ASP A 160 -23.93 -2.85 12.72
CA ASP A 160 -23.60 -3.89 13.71
C ASP A 160 -22.60 -4.90 13.13
N GLU A 161 -22.70 -5.25 11.84
CA GLU A 161 -21.66 -6.02 11.16
C GLU A 161 -20.32 -5.28 11.15
N ASP A 162 -20.33 -3.98 10.86
CA ASP A 162 -19.13 -3.14 10.88
C ASP A 162 -18.49 -3.10 12.28
N ARG A 163 -19.29 -2.89 13.33
CA ARG A 163 -18.81 -2.96 14.71
C ARG A 163 -18.27 -4.34 15.07
N ALA A 164 -18.95 -5.42 14.66
CA ALA A 164 -18.51 -6.79 14.90
C ALA A 164 -17.20 -7.10 14.17
N PHE A 165 -17.00 -6.52 12.98
CA PHE A 165 -15.75 -6.60 12.24
C PHE A 165 -14.63 -5.85 12.98
N SER A 166 -14.81 -4.58 13.32
CA SER A 166 -13.81 -3.80 14.06
C SER A 166 -13.47 -4.41 15.42
N ALA A 167 -14.44 -5.03 16.10
CA ALA A 167 -14.21 -5.78 17.33
C ALA A 167 -13.38 -7.05 17.09
N ALA A 168 -13.64 -7.78 16.00
CA ALA A 168 -12.84 -8.96 15.62
C ALA A 168 -11.40 -8.58 15.28
N VAL A 169 -11.22 -7.48 14.54
CA VAL A 169 -9.92 -6.87 14.26
C VAL A 169 -9.20 -6.52 15.56
N SER A 170 -9.83 -5.73 16.43
CA SER A 170 -9.22 -5.28 17.70
C SER A 170 -8.89 -6.44 18.64
N GLY A 171 -9.78 -7.43 18.73
CA GLY A 171 -9.60 -8.62 19.59
C GLY A 171 -8.56 -9.61 19.07
N SER A 172 -8.17 -9.52 17.80
CA SER A 172 -7.14 -10.42 17.22
C SER A 172 -5.70 -10.07 17.64
N GLY A 173 -5.45 -8.88 18.23
CA GLY A 173 -4.11 -8.51 18.70
C GLY A 173 -3.08 -8.53 17.56
N ILE A 174 -3.35 -7.75 16.53
CA ILE A 174 -2.80 -7.78 15.16
C ILE A 174 -1.26 -7.65 15.11
N SER A 175 -0.55 -8.74 15.40
CA SER A 175 0.87 -8.92 15.08
C SER A 175 1.17 -10.42 15.08
N TRP A 176 1.30 -11.02 13.90
CA TRP A 176 1.58 -12.44 13.75
C TRP A 176 3.09 -12.68 13.81
N LYS A 177 3.57 -13.47 14.78
CA LYS A 177 5.00 -13.82 14.87
C LYS A 177 5.37 -15.15 14.20
N GLY A 178 4.46 -15.77 13.45
CA GLY A 178 4.75 -17.04 12.77
C GLY A 178 3.64 -17.55 11.86
N SER A 179 4.01 -18.45 10.95
CA SER A 179 3.13 -19.03 9.92
C SER A 179 1.95 -19.84 10.46
N GLY A 180 2.09 -20.46 11.63
CA GLY A 180 1.05 -21.32 12.24
C GLY A 180 -0.22 -20.57 12.66
N ASN A 181 -0.16 -19.24 12.87
CA ASN A 181 -1.30 -18.47 13.38
C ASN A 181 -2.14 -17.83 12.26
N VAL A 182 -1.66 -17.84 11.01
CA VAL A 182 -2.29 -17.11 9.89
C VAL A 182 -3.71 -17.63 9.60
N ASN A 183 -3.89 -18.95 9.51
CA ASN A 183 -5.19 -19.57 9.22
C ASN A 183 -6.22 -19.33 10.33
N SER A 184 -5.80 -19.49 11.58
CA SER A 184 -6.67 -19.26 12.74
C SER A 184 -7.21 -17.83 12.73
N GLU A 185 -6.35 -16.84 12.49
CA GLU A 185 -6.75 -15.44 12.51
C GLU A 185 -7.60 -15.05 11.29
N LEU A 186 -7.26 -15.51 10.09
CA LEU A 186 -8.08 -15.27 8.89
C LEU A 186 -9.47 -15.94 9.00
N SER A 187 -9.56 -17.11 9.64
CA SER A 187 -10.85 -17.81 9.82
C SER A 187 -11.87 -17.01 10.63
N LYS A 188 -11.40 -16.14 11.56
CA LYS A 188 -12.28 -15.24 12.34
C LYS A 188 -13.04 -14.25 11.45
N PHE A 189 -12.49 -13.96 10.27
CA PHE A 189 -13.11 -13.06 9.30
C PHE A 189 -13.94 -13.80 8.24
N GLY A 190 -13.87 -15.13 8.18
CA GLY A 190 -14.62 -15.93 7.20
C GLY A 190 -16.13 -15.83 7.33
N ARG A 191 -16.64 -15.33 8.48
CA ARG A 191 -18.06 -15.01 8.68
C ARG A 191 -18.52 -13.74 7.95
N PHE A 192 -17.60 -12.86 7.57
CA PHE A 192 -17.91 -11.64 6.85
C PHE A 192 -17.78 -11.89 5.36
N ALA A 193 -18.78 -11.48 4.58
CA ALA A 193 -18.71 -11.56 3.13
C ALA A 193 -17.68 -10.54 2.60
N SER A 194 -16.56 -11.02 2.06
CA SER A 194 -15.65 -10.16 1.28
C SER A 194 -16.23 -9.95 -0.12
N THR A 195 -16.24 -8.72 -0.60
CA THR A 195 -16.74 -8.38 -1.94
C THR A 195 -15.65 -8.48 -3.01
N GLN A 196 -14.40 -8.23 -2.63
CA GLN A 196 -13.27 -8.28 -3.55
C GLN A 196 -11.99 -8.70 -2.81
N VAL A 197 -11.15 -9.47 -3.51
CA VAL A 197 -9.80 -9.79 -3.04
C VAL A 197 -8.81 -9.40 -4.13
N LYS A 198 -7.84 -8.56 -3.78
CA LYS A 198 -6.74 -8.15 -4.65
C LYS A 198 -5.45 -8.73 -4.12
N MET A 199 -4.71 -9.42 -4.97
CA MET A 199 -3.45 -10.07 -4.59
C MET A 199 -2.31 -9.53 -5.43
N TYR A 200 -1.16 -9.38 -4.79
CA TYR A 200 0.08 -9.01 -5.43
C TYR A 200 1.23 -9.79 -4.82
N LYS A 201 2.11 -10.31 -5.67
CA LYS A 201 3.24 -11.14 -5.26
C LYS A 201 4.46 -10.79 -6.07
N VAL A 202 5.59 -10.74 -5.40
CA VAL A 202 6.90 -10.61 -6.02
C VAL A 202 7.86 -11.60 -5.37
N GLY A 203 8.60 -12.34 -6.20
CA GLY A 203 9.39 -13.48 -5.74
C GLY A 203 8.56 -14.73 -5.44
N GLY A 204 9.25 -15.79 -5.01
CA GLY A 204 8.72 -17.14 -4.86
C GLY A 204 8.43 -17.86 -6.18
N THR A 205 8.39 -19.19 -6.17
CA THR A 205 8.30 -20.03 -7.38
C THR A 205 6.89 -20.36 -7.86
N SER A 206 5.86 -20.06 -7.08
CA SER A 206 4.47 -20.39 -7.40
C SER A 206 3.73 -19.27 -8.13
N GLY A 207 2.54 -19.58 -8.68
CA GLY A 207 1.55 -18.55 -9.03
C GLY A 207 0.93 -17.88 -7.80
N LEU A 208 -0.06 -17.02 -8.04
CA LEU A 208 -0.96 -16.52 -6.99
C LEU A 208 -1.90 -17.65 -6.53
N PRO A 209 -2.26 -17.72 -5.24
CA PRO A 209 -3.21 -18.72 -4.75
C PRO A 209 -4.64 -18.38 -5.16
N ASP A 210 -5.52 -19.37 -5.06
CA ASP A 210 -6.97 -19.12 -5.02
C ASP A 210 -7.35 -18.42 -3.71
N VAL A 211 -8.48 -17.70 -3.72
CA VAL A 211 -8.96 -16.92 -2.56
C VAL A 211 -9.07 -17.77 -1.29
N ASN A 212 -9.55 -19.01 -1.42
CA ASN A 212 -9.71 -19.94 -0.29
C ASN A 212 -8.38 -20.47 0.26
N SER A 213 -7.28 -20.30 -0.48
CA SER A 213 -5.95 -20.82 -0.12
C SER A 213 -4.98 -19.71 0.30
N ILE A 214 -5.44 -18.47 0.46
CA ILE A 214 -4.57 -17.33 0.81
C ILE A 214 -3.86 -17.53 2.14
N ALA A 215 -4.55 -18.07 3.15
CA ALA A 215 -3.97 -18.28 4.47
C ALA A 215 -2.84 -19.33 4.43
N ASP A 216 -3.10 -20.48 3.81
CA ASP A 216 -2.11 -21.54 3.61
C ASP A 216 -0.92 -21.06 2.77
N PHE A 217 -1.21 -20.30 1.72
CA PHE A 217 -0.19 -19.71 0.86
C PHE A 217 0.71 -18.75 1.63
N ALA A 218 0.11 -17.82 2.37
CA ALA A 218 0.81 -16.87 3.21
C ALA A 218 1.72 -17.61 4.20
N GLY A 219 1.19 -18.61 4.91
CA GLY A 219 1.93 -19.41 5.88
C GLY A 219 3.13 -20.19 5.31
N LYS A 220 3.13 -20.50 4.00
CA LYS A 220 4.21 -21.25 3.33
C LYS A 220 5.12 -20.36 2.47
N PHE A 221 4.86 -19.05 2.40
CA PHE A 221 5.51 -18.18 1.43
C PHE A 221 7.04 -18.06 1.64
N ASP A 222 7.51 -18.15 2.88
CA ASP A 222 8.93 -18.24 3.24
C ASP A 222 9.62 -19.43 2.55
N THR A 223 9.01 -20.62 2.60
CA THR A 223 9.55 -21.82 1.95
C THR A 223 9.59 -21.67 0.43
N LEU A 224 8.62 -20.95 -0.16
CA LEU A 224 8.57 -20.68 -1.60
C LEU A 224 9.68 -19.71 -2.05
N VAL A 225 10.14 -18.84 -1.15
CA VAL A 225 11.25 -17.91 -1.41
C VAL A 225 12.60 -18.58 -1.13
N ALA A 226 12.71 -19.37 -0.06
CA ALA A 226 13.96 -20.01 0.37
C ALA A 226 14.45 -21.11 -0.58
N ASN A 227 13.54 -21.97 -1.06
CA ASN A 227 13.89 -23.16 -1.83
C ASN A 227 14.25 -22.89 -3.29
N ALA A 228 14.33 -21.62 -3.67
CA ALA A 228 14.49 -21.21 -5.04
C ALA A 228 15.63 -20.20 -5.13
N HIS A 229 16.81 -20.67 -5.55
CA HIS A 229 17.89 -19.80 -6.00
C HIS A 229 17.43 -18.77 -7.06
N GLN A 230 16.31 -19.05 -7.75
CA GLN A 230 15.64 -18.16 -8.72
C GLN A 230 14.36 -17.49 -8.18
N GLY A 231 13.86 -17.87 -7.00
CA GLY A 231 12.62 -17.32 -6.44
C GLY A 231 12.86 -16.07 -5.60
N ALA A 232 14.07 -15.88 -5.08
CA ALA A 232 14.44 -14.64 -4.42
C ALA A 232 14.73 -13.54 -5.45
N ILE A 233 14.20 -12.36 -5.17
CA ILE A 233 14.33 -11.18 -6.02
C ILE A 233 14.80 -9.98 -5.16
N THR A 234 15.44 -8.97 -5.74
CA THR A 234 15.78 -7.72 -5.01
C THR A 234 14.55 -7.00 -4.40
N LEU A 235 14.35 -7.11 -3.09
CA LEU A 235 13.27 -6.43 -2.38
C LEU A 235 13.60 -4.97 -2.07
N GLU A 236 14.86 -4.71 -1.77
CA GLU A 236 15.35 -3.40 -1.36
C GLU A 236 16.75 -3.16 -1.88
N LEU A 237 17.05 -1.88 -2.03
CA LEU A 237 18.32 -1.37 -2.43
C LEU A 237 18.78 -0.39 -1.37
N LEU A 238 20.06 -0.47 -1.03
CA LEU A 238 20.69 0.48 -0.15
C LEU A 238 21.50 1.41 -1.01
N THR A 239 21.22 2.69 -0.82
CA THR A 239 21.88 3.77 -1.52
C THR A 239 22.78 4.53 -0.56
N LYS A 240 23.82 5.11 -1.10
CA LYS A 240 24.76 5.96 -0.38
C LYS A 240 24.94 7.24 -1.18
N GLY A 241 24.89 8.38 -0.49
CA GLY A 241 25.22 9.65 -1.12
C GLY A 241 26.71 9.72 -1.49
N TYR A 242 27.05 10.71 -2.29
CA TYR A 242 28.42 10.98 -2.70
C TYR A 242 29.16 11.87 -1.67
N GLU A 243 28.70 11.97 -0.42
CA GLU A 243 29.37 12.78 0.59
C GLU A 243 30.78 12.25 0.89
N GLY A 244 31.72 13.18 1.11
CA GLY A 244 33.13 12.86 1.34
C GLY A 244 33.94 12.61 0.06
N THR A 245 33.36 12.84 -1.12
CA THR A 245 34.07 12.75 -2.40
C THR A 245 34.53 14.13 -2.82
N GLU A 246 35.65 14.59 -2.26
CA GLU A 246 36.33 15.80 -2.73
C GLU A 246 36.64 15.68 -4.23
N PRO A 247 36.54 16.76 -5.01
CA PRO A 247 36.46 18.17 -4.58
C PRO A 247 35.06 18.80 -4.56
N LEU A 248 33.98 18.06 -4.82
CA LEU A 248 32.65 18.66 -4.97
C LEU A 248 31.91 18.80 -3.63
N ASP A 249 31.57 20.03 -3.24
CA ASP A 249 30.62 20.28 -2.17
C ASP A 249 29.18 20.05 -2.68
N LEU A 250 28.65 18.86 -2.39
CA LEU A 250 27.30 18.47 -2.78
C LEU A 250 26.23 18.86 -1.74
N ARG A 251 26.61 19.54 -0.64
CA ARG A 251 25.70 19.94 0.46
C ARG A 251 24.49 20.79 0.04
N PRO A 252 24.59 21.75 -0.92
CA PRO A 252 23.43 22.57 -1.31
C PRO A 252 22.22 21.75 -1.77
N ASN A 253 22.45 20.50 -2.19
CA ASN A 253 21.40 19.63 -2.69
C ASN A 253 20.59 18.94 -1.57
N ALA A 254 21.15 18.77 -0.37
CA ALA A 254 20.46 18.06 0.71
C ALA A 254 19.19 18.78 1.17
N GLU A 255 19.25 20.11 1.32
CA GLU A 255 18.08 20.93 1.69
C GLU A 255 16.99 20.88 0.62
N LEU A 256 17.37 20.89 -0.66
CA LEU A 256 16.45 20.77 -1.78
C LEU A 256 15.74 19.41 -1.78
N LEU A 257 16.47 18.32 -1.53
CA LEU A 257 15.90 16.97 -1.43
C LEU A 257 14.93 16.86 -0.25
N VAL A 258 15.25 17.46 0.91
CA VAL A 258 14.36 17.49 2.08
C VAL A 258 13.08 18.27 1.76
N ARG A 259 13.21 19.46 1.16
CA ARG A 259 12.06 20.26 0.73
C ARG A 259 11.19 19.51 -0.27
N GLN A 260 11.82 18.88 -1.26
CA GLN A 260 11.12 18.11 -2.28
C GLN A 260 10.35 16.94 -1.66
N ARG A 261 11.01 16.14 -0.80
CA ARG A 261 10.36 15.04 -0.08
C ARG A 261 9.17 15.51 0.74
N TYR A 262 9.31 16.62 1.47
CA TYR A 262 8.23 17.19 2.25
C TYR A 262 7.02 17.57 1.38
N VAL A 263 7.24 18.34 0.31
CA VAL A 263 6.16 18.75 -0.60
C VAL A 263 5.50 17.54 -1.24
N MET A 264 6.29 16.57 -1.72
CA MET A 264 5.75 15.35 -2.32
C MET A 264 4.90 14.54 -1.34
N GLU A 265 5.30 14.45 -0.07
CA GLU A 265 4.51 13.78 0.96
C GLU A 265 3.17 14.49 1.18
N GLN A 266 3.18 15.81 1.30
CA GLN A 266 1.95 16.59 1.44
C GLN A 266 1.03 16.48 0.21
N LEU A 267 1.60 16.47 -1.01
CA LEU A 267 0.84 16.22 -2.24
C LEU A 267 0.23 14.81 -2.22
N ALA A 268 0.98 13.78 -1.82
CA ALA A 268 0.47 12.42 -1.74
C ALA A 268 -0.66 12.31 -0.71
N LEU A 269 -0.53 12.92 0.47
CA LEU A 269 -1.59 12.96 1.48
C LEU A 269 -2.87 13.60 0.93
N ASN A 270 -2.77 14.77 0.30
CA ASN A 270 -3.91 15.44 -0.31
C ASN A 270 -4.54 14.59 -1.42
N ARG A 271 -3.72 13.93 -2.24
CA ARG A 271 -4.18 13.04 -3.30
C ARG A 271 -4.94 11.84 -2.73
N ASP A 272 -4.39 11.21 -1.70
CA ASP A 272 -4.93 10.02 -1.07
C ASP A 272 -6.32 10.32 -0.46
N VAL A 273 -6.47 11.44 0.26
CA VAL A 273 -7.76 11.92 0.78
C VAL A 273 -8.75 12.26 -0.35
N THR A 274 -8.28 12.92 -1.42
CA THR A 274 -9.12 13.28 -2.57
C THR A 274 -9.66 12.04 -3.29
N ARG A 275 -8.82 11.00 -3.47
CA ARG A 275 -9.22 9.74 -4.07
C ARG A 275 -10.21 8.97 -3.21
N GLU A 276 -9.97 8.91 -1.90
CA GLU A 276 -10.87 8.28 -0.94
C GLU A 276 -12.27 8.94 -0.95
N ASN A 277 -12.31 10.27 -0.98
CA ASN A 277 -13.55 11.03 -1.16
C ASN A 277 -14.25 10.75 -2.51
N LEU A 278 -13.49 10.73 -3.60
CA LEU A 278 -14.00 10.46 -4.95
C LEU A 278 -14.59 9.05 -5.05
N ASN A 279 -13.90 8.06 -4.51
CA ASN A 279 -14.36 6.67 -4.46
C ASN A 279 -15.62 6.55 -3.60
N THR A 280 -15.72 7.30 -2.49
CA THR A 280 -16.93 7.36 -1.67
C THR A 280 -18.12 7.93 -2.44
N VAL A 281 -17.95 9.05 -3.15
CA VAL A 281 -19.02 9.63 -3.99
C VAL A 281 -19.49 8.64 -5.05
N ARG A 282 -18.55 7.97 -5.73
CA ARG A 282 -18.86 6.95 -6.75
C ARG A 282 -19.61 5.76 -6.16
N LEU A 283 -19.22 5.28 -4.98
CA LEU A 283 -19.91 4.18 -4.30
C LEU A 283 -21.36 4.56 -3.93
N VAL A 284 -21.57 5.78 -3.41
CA VAL A 284 -22.91 6.28 -3.07
C VAL A 284 -23.79 6.32 -4.32
N LYS A 285 -23.27 6.87 -5.43
CA LYS A 285 -23.98 6.90 -6.71
C LYS A 285 -24.34 5.51 -7.22
N ALA A 286 -23.39 4.58 -7.16
CA ALA A 286 -23.60 3.19 -7.60
C ALA A 286 -24.59 2.41 -6.72
N ASN A 287 -24.81 2.85 -5.47
CA ASN A 287 -25.66 2.16 -4.48
C ASN A 287 -26.75 3.07 -3.93
N ALA A 288 -27.33 3.95 -4.76
CA ALA A 288 -28.24 5.01 -4.32
C ALA A 288 -29.41 4.53 -3.45
N THR A 289 -29.90 3.31 -3.67
CA THR A 289 -31.00 2.71 -2.89
C THR A 289 -30.67 2.50 -1.40
N ARG A 290 -29.38 2.40 -1.04
CA ARG A 290 -28.90 2.25 0.34
C ARG A 290 -28.82 3.56 1.10
N TYR A 291 -29.05 4.70 0.46
CA TYR A 291 -28.93 6.03 1.04
C TYR A 291 -30.27 6.76 1.09
N VAL A 292 -30.41 7.70 2.02
CA VAL A 292 -31.56 8.62 2.00
C VAL A 292 -31.60 9.36 0.66
N PRO A 293 -32.78 9.72 0.12
CA PRO A 293 -32.85 10.47 -1.14
C PRO A 293 -31.94 11.69 -1.12
N PHE A 294 -31.14 11.87 -2.18
CA PHE A 294 -30.15 12.92 -2.30
C PHE A 294 -30.20 13.56 -3.68
N ASP A 295 -29.63 14.76 -3.80
CA ASP A 295 -29.49 15.44 -5.08
C ASP A 295 -28.31 14.84 -5.88
N ALA A 296 -28.64 14.09 -6.93
CA ALA A 296 -27.64 13.47 -7.80
C ALA A 296 -26.76 14.50 -8.53
N GLN A 297 -27.32 15.67 -8.91
CA GLN A 297 -26.55 16.71 -9.59
C GLN A 297 -25.52 17.34 -8.65
N ALA A 298 -25.86 17.51 -7.37
CA ALA A 298 -24.91 17.97 -6.37
C ALA A 298 -23.74 16.98 -6.17
N LEU A 299 -23.98 15.67 -6.22
CA LEU A 299 -22.91 14.66 -6.18
C LEU A 299 -22.06 14.67 -7.45
N ASP A 300 -22.66 14.84 -8.64
CA ASP A 300 -21.92 14.98 -9.89
C ASP A 300 -20.99 16.20 -9.89
N LEU A 301 -21.48 17.34 -9.38
CA LEU A 301 -20.68 18.53 -9.20
C LEU A 301 -19.53 18.31 -8.20
N THR A 302 -19.79 17.58 -7.11
CA THR A 302 -18.77 17.22 -6.11
C THR A 302 -17.70 16.32 -6.72
N GLU A 303 -18.10 15.29 -7.49
CA GLU A 303 -17.18 14.43 -8.23
C GLU A 303 -16.32 15.23 -9.21
N SER A 304 -16.92 16.17 -9.96
CA SER A 304 -16.16 17.04 -10.87
C SER A 304 -15.13 17.88 -10.13
N LYS A 305 -15.48 18.48 -8.98
CA LYS A 305 -14.55 19.28 -8.15
C LYS A 305 -13.38 18.44 -7.63
N LEU A 306 -13.66 17.21 -7.17
CA LEU A 306 -12.63 16.29 -6.69
C LEU A 306 -11.68 15.86 -7.81
N ASN A 307 -12.19 15.59 -9.02
CA ASN A 307 -11.33 15.30 -10.19
C ASN A 307 -10.45 16.49 -10.57
N THR A 308 -11.00 17.72 -10.59
CA THR A 308 -10.20 18.94 -10.84
C THR A 308 -9.10 19.10 -9.80
N HIS A 309 -9.42 18.91 -8.52
CA HIS A 309 -8.43 18.99 -7.45
C HIS A 309 -7.34 17.92 -7.56
N LEU A 310 -7.73 16.69 -7.94
CA LEU A 310 -6.79 15.60 -8.19
C LEU A 310 -5.80 15.92 -9.32
N ASN A 311 -6.29 16.52 -10.41
CA ASN A 311 -5.43 16.96 -11.52
C ASN A 311 -4.45 18.04 -11.06
N LEU A 312 -4.91 19.05 -10.30
CA LEU A 312 -4.03 20.08 -9.75
C LEU A 312 -2.90 19.51 -8.88
N ILE A 313 -3.20 18.49 -8.07
CA ILE A 313 -2.19 17.80 -7.25
C ILE A 313 -1.17 17.05 -8.12
N ASN A 314 -1.65 16.36 -9.15
CA ASN A 314 -0.77 15.63 -10.07
C ASN A 314 0.12 16.58 -10.88
N ASP A 315 -0.42 17.70 -11.36
CA ASP A 315 0.33 18.73 -12.08
C ASP A 315 1.42 19.33 -11.17
N ALA A 316 1.08 19.68 -9.92
CA ALA A 316 2.05 20.17 -8.95
C ALA A 316 3.16 19.14 -8.62
N ALA A 317 2.83 17.84 -8.60
CA ALA A 317 3.82 16.79 -8.43
C ALA A 317 4.77 16.71 -9.65
N VAL A 318 4.23 16.79 -10.87
CA VAL A 318 5.04 16.82 -12.11
C VAL A 318 5.96 18.03 -12.14
N GLU A 319 5.45 19.22 -11.80
CA GLU A 319 6.25 20.44 -11.67
C GLU A 319 7.36 20.28 -10.63
N CYS A 320 7.04 19.71 -9.45
CA CYS A 320 8.03 19.45 -8.40
C CYS A 320 9.12 18.48 -8.86
N PHE A 321 8.82 17.49 -9.71
CA PHE A 321 9.84 16.61 -10.29
C PHE A 321 10.69 17.29 -11.35
N ALA A 322 10.09 18.15 -12.18
CA ALA A 322 10.77 18.83 -13.27
C ALA A 322 11.70 19.95 -12.77
N ASP A 323 11.26 20.71 -11.77
CA ASP A 323 12.02 21.84 -11.20
C ASP A 323 11.89 21.86 -9.67
N VAL A 324 12.90 21.29 -9.00
CA VAL A 324 12.93 21.24 -7.53
C VAL A 324 13.05 22.64 -6.90
N LEU A 325 13.72 23.56 -7.58
CA LEU A 325 14.00 24.90 -7.05
C LEU A 325 12.74 25.75 -7.04
N ASN A 326 12.05 25.81 -8.18
CA ASN A 326 10.93 26.72 -8.39
C ASN A 326 9.57 26.02 -8.48
N GLY A 327 9.53 24.79 -9.01
CA GLY A 327 8.30 24.01 -9.23
C GLY A 327 7.83 23.25 -7.99
N CYS A 328 8.70 23.00 -7.01
CA CYS A 328 8.31 22.23 -5.84
C CYS A 328 7.63 23.08 -4.75
N ARG A 329 6.32 23.25 -4.91
CA ARG A 329 5.42 23.98 -4.00
C ARG A 329 4.07 23.28 -3.88
N LEU A 330 3.37 23.53 -2.78
CA LEU A 330 2.01 23.06 -2.60
C LEU A 330 1.04 23.99 -3.36
N PRO A 331 0.04 23.44 -4.08
CA PRO A 331 -0.98 24.26 -4.71
C PRO A 331 -1.82 24.96 -3.63
N GLU A 332 -2.16 26.22 -3.86
CA GLU A 332 -3.11 27.00 -3.03
C GLU A 332 -4.56 26.60 -3.35
N ALA A 333 -4.88 25.33 -3.21
CA ALA A 333 -6.23 24.80 -3.41
C ALA A 333 -6.67 24.07 -2.16
N ALA A 334 -7.78 24.51 -1.56
CA ALA A 334 -8.39 23.78 -0.47
C ALA A 334 -9.01 22.47 -1.01
N LEU A 335 -8.96 21.41 -0.19
CA LEU A 335 -9.67 20.18 -0.46
C LEU A 335 -11.18 20.48 -0.64
N PRO A 336 -11.82 20.04 -1.73
CA PRO A 336 -13.26 20.23 -1.91
C PRO A 336 -14.03 19.61 -0.75
N SER A 337 -15.00 20.33 -0.20
CA SER A 337 -15.91 19.78 0.80
C SER A 337 -16.79 18.70 0.17
N VAL A 338 -17.01 17.62 0.91
CA VAL A 338 -17.80 16.47 0.45
C VAL A 338 -18.96 16.27 1.41
N SER A 339 -20.18 16.37 0.89
CA SER A 339 -21.40 16.03 1.62
C SER A 339 -21.88 14.67 1.15
N ILE A 340 -21.75 13.66 2.02
CA ILE A 340 -22.20 12.30 1.75
C ILE A 340 -23.58 12.11 2.39
N PRO A 341 -24.60 11.64 1.65
CA PRO A 341 -25.89 11.36 2.23
C PRO A 341 -25.77 10.27 3.30
N SER A 342 -26.61 10.36 4.33
CA SER A 342 -26.68 9.30 5.34
C SER A 342 -27.18 8.00 4.70
N ARG A 343 -26.63 6.87 5.13
CA ARG A 343 -27.22 5.56 4.79
C ARG A 343 -28.65 5.51 5.31
N ARG A 344 -29.55 4.83 4.60
CA ARG A 344 -30.83 4.46 5.20
C ARG A 344 -30.50 3.58 6.39
N SER A 345 -31.11 3.84 7.54
CA SER A 345 -31.14 2.85 8.61
C SER A 345 -31.85 1.64 8.04
N GLU A 346 -31.14 0.53 7.84
CA GLU A 346 -31.84 -0.76 7.77
C GLU A 346 -32.60 -0.90 9.08
N PRO A 347 -33.88 -1.31 9.05
CA PRO A 347 -34.61 -1.54 10.28
C PRO A 347 -33.83 -2.59 11.06
N ILE A 348 -33.61 -2.33 12.35
CA ILE A 348 -32.77 -3.19 13.18
C ILE A 348 -33.61 -4.44 13.45
N CYS A 349 -33.37 -5.47 12.65
CA CYS A 349 -33.99 -6.77 12.80
C CYS A 349 -33.26 -7.55 13.89
N ARG A 350 -33.89 -7.70 15.05
CA ARG A 350 -33.41 -8.60 16.10
C ARG A 350 -34.23 -9.88 16.09
N ASP A 351 -33.52 -11.00 16.09
CA ASP A 351 -34.11 -12.28 16.42
C ASP A 351 -34.58 -12.23 17.86
N THR A 352 -35.90 -12.21 18.03
CA THR A 352 -36.54 -12.18 19.33
C THR A 352 -37.18 -13.54 19.53
N GLN A 353 -36.80 -14.23 20.60
CA GLN A 353 -37.48 -15.47 20.98
C GLN A 353 -38.85 -15.11 21.51
N VAL A 354 -39.89 -15.49 20.78
CA VAL A 354 -41.28 -15.29 21.18
C VAL A 354 -41.83 -16.62 21.66
N PRO A 355 -42.36 -16.69 22.89
CA PRO A 355 -43.01 -17.91 23.36
C PRO A 355 -44.32 -18.11 22.59
N VAL A 356 -44.44 -19.26 21.94
CA VAL A 356 -45.62 -19.71 21.20
C VAL A 356 -46.28 -20.83 22.00
N CYS A 357 -47.58 -20.68 22.27
CA CYS A 357 -48.33 -21.68 23.00
C CYS A 357 -48.53 -22.93 22.16
N VAL A 358 -48.03 -24.07 22.62
CA VAL A 358 -48.19 -25.37 21.94
C VAL A 358 -49.27 -26.25 22.57
N VAL A 359 -49.67 -25.98 23.82
CA VAL A 359 -50.74 -26.72 24.52
C VAL A 359 -51.67 -25.73 25.24
N PRO A 360 -52.89 -25.46 24.72
CA PRO A 360 -53.89 -24.62 25.39
C PRO A 360 -54.52 -25.32 26.60
N ASP A 361 -54.90 -24.58 27.65
CA ASP A 361 -55.50 -25.14 28.88
C ASP A 361 -57.05 -25.20 28.89
N GLY A 362 -57.70 -24.72 27.82
CA GLY A 362 -59.15 -24.70 27.68
C GLY A 362 -59.86 -23.49 28.32
N ASN A 363 -59.15 -22.61 29.03
CA ASN A 363 -59.64 -21.36 29.62
C ASN A 363 -58.81 -20.15 29.14
N ASP A 364 -58.41 -20.14 27.86
CA ASP A 364 -57.53 -19.13 27.25
C ASP A 364 -56.11 -19.03 27.88
N GLY A 365 -55.73 -19.97 28.75
CA GLY A 365 -54.37 -20.13 29.26
C GLY A 365 -53.54 -21.10 28.42
N CYS A 366 -52.26 -21.17 28.73
CA CYS A 366 -51.31 -22.03 28.04
C CYS A 366 -50.53 -22.91 29.03
N LEU A 367 -50.52 -24.23 28.77
CA LEU A 367 -49.83 -25.23 29.59
C LEU A 367 -48.37 -25.43 29.18
N ALA A 368 -48.03 -25.17 27.91
CA ALA A 368 -46.68 -25.36 27.40
C ALA A 368 -46.36 -24.35 26.29
N PHE A 369 -45.16 -23.79 26.36
CA PHE A 369 -44.62 -22.86 25.37
C PHE A 369 -43.40 -23.48 24.67
N GLU A 370 -43.32 -23.29 23.36
CA GLU A 370 -42.07 -23.41 22.61
C GLU A 370 -41.60 -22.00 22.23
N PHE A 371 -40.30 -21.81 22.05
CA PHE A 371 -39.76 -20.52 21.63
C PHE A 371 -39.52 -20.55 20.13
N GLU A 372 -40.27 -19.74 19.40
CA GLU A 372 -40.00 -19.50 17.98
C GLU A 372 -39.12 -18.26 17.84
N THR A 373 -38.13 -18.33 16.96
CA THR A 373 -37.29 -17.20 16.61
C THR A 373 -38.04 -16.35 15.60
N ASN A 374 -38.59 -15.22 16.04
CA ASN A 374 -39.20 -14.24 15.15
C ASN A 374 -38.25 -13.08 14.91
N GLN A 375 -38.09 -12.71 13.64
CA GLN A 375 -37.29 -11.57 13.25
C GLN A 375 -38.13 -10.29 13.40
N VAL A 376 -37.86 -9.48 14.44
CA VAL A 376 -38.57 -8.22 14.68
C VAL A 376 -37.68 -7.07 14.22
N CYS A 377 -38.14 -6.34 13.20
CA CYS A 377 -37.41 -5.21 12.61
C CYS A 377 -37.96 -3.88 13.14
N GLN A 378 -37.13 -3.13 13.87
CA GLN A 378 -37.45 -1.79 14.41
C GLN A 378 -36.98 -0.65 13.51
#